data_AF-A0A431INT7-F1
#
_entry.id   AF-A0A431INT7-F1
#
_cell.length_a   1.000
_cell.length_b   1.000
_cell.length_c   1.000
_cell.angle_alpha   90.00
_cell.angle_beta   90.00
_cell.angle_gamma   90.00
#
_symmetry.space_group_name_H-M   'P 1'
#
loop_
_entity.id
_entity.type
_entity.pdbx_description
1 polymer ?
#
loop_
_entity_poly.entity_id
_entity_poly.type
_entity_poly.pdbx_seq_one_letter_code
_entity_poly.pdbx_strand_id
1 'polypeptide(L)'
;MPDQRSALERRLDDVLGPPLYYCSDCLRACKVRQREGREPEVARACGQDCGHQIIAPRKSILAGEGGLNIGDRVTVQWWQLAAKITGRCV
;
A
#
# COMPACT_ATOMS: atom_id res chain seq x y z
N MET A 1 5.60 3.22 18.70
CA MET A 1 5.49 1.84 19.24
C MET A 1 6.54 0.97 18.57
N PRO A 2 6.90 -0.20 19.12
CA PRO A 2 7.75 -1.15 18.40
C PRO A 2 7.02 -1.71 17.17
N ASP A 3 7.79 -2.10 16.15
CA ASP A 3 7.30 -2.77 14.95
C ASP A 3 6.59 -4.09 15.31
N GLN A 4 5.27 -4.16 15.05
CA GLN A 4 4.44 -5.33 15.35
C GLN A 4 4.21 -6.25 14.14
N ARG A 5 4.91 -6.02 13.02
CA ARG A 5 4.87 -6.94 11.87
C ARG A 5 5.44 -8.30 12.28
N SER A 6 4.77 -9.36 11.85
CA SER A 6 5.29 -10.72 11.90
C SER A 6 6.55 -10.89 11.04
N ALA A 7 7.35 -11.92 11.31
CA ALA A 7 8.55 -12.20 10.51
C ALA A 7 8.25 -12.37 9.02
N LEU A 8 7.09 -12.95 8.68
CA LEU A 8 6.63 -13.10 7.30
C LEU A 8 6.25 -11.75 6.68
N GLU A 9 5.55 -10.88 7.41
CA GLU A 9 5.18 -9.55 6.93
C GLU A 9 6.41 -8.68 6.65
N ARG A 10 7.43 -8.74 7.51
CA ARG A 10 8.71 -8.06 7.34
C ARG A 10 9.44 -8.57 6.11
N ARG A 11 9.59 -9.89 5.99
CA ARG A 11 10.27 -10.49 4.83
C ARG A 11 9.60 -10.14 3.51
N LEU A 12 8.26 -10.14 3.48
CA LEU A 12 7.52 -9.71 2.29
C LEU A 12 7.71 -8.22 2.01
N ASP A 13 7.88 -7.38 3.05
CA ASP A 13 8.17 -5.95 2.91
C ASP A 13 9.54 -5.72 2.29
N ASP A 14 10.56 -6.42 2.79
CA ASP A 14 11.92 -6.32 2.28
C ASP A 14 12.05 -6.82 0.83
N VAL A 15 11.24 -7.81 0.43
CA VAL A 15 11.32 -8.43 -0.90
C VAL A 15 10.40 -7.78 -1.93
N LEU A 16 9.17 -7.42 -1.55
CA LEU A 16 8.14 -6.93 -2.48
C LEU A 16 7.81 -5.45 -2.28
N GLY A 17 8.28 -4.84 -1.19
CA GLY A 17 7.93 -3.49 -0.79
C GLY A 17 6.76 -3.41 0.19
N PRO A 18 6.49 -2.21 0.73
CA PRO A 18 5.54 -2.01 1.81
C PRO A 18 4.10 -2.25 1.38
N PRO A 19 3.20 -2.55 2.34
CA PRO A 19 1.77 -2.57 2.07
C PRO A 19 1.28 -1.24 1.48
N LEU A 20 0.23 -1.28 0.65
CA LEU A 20 -0.39 -0.09 0.06
C LEU A 20 -0.90 0.90 1.13
N TYR A 21 -1.34 0.37 2.26
CA TYR A 21 -1.71 1.13 3.44
C TYR A 21 -1.16 0.42 4.66
N TYR A 22 -0.44 1.12 5.53
CA TYR A 22 0.04 0.56 6.79
C TYR A 22 -0.03 1.60 7.91
N CYS A 23 -0.07 1.10 9.14
CA CYS A 23 -0.10 1.92 10.35
C CYS A 23 1.24 2.64 10.57
N SER A 24 1.24 3.95 10.81
CA SER A 24 2.46 4.73 11.11
C SER A 24 3.22 4.19 12.33
N ASP A 25 2.49 3.67 13.32
CA ASP A 25 3.07 3.40 14.64
C ASP A 25 3.61 1.97 14.79
N CYS A 26 2.96 0.98 14.18
CA CYS A 26 3.31 -0.45 14.31
C CYS A 26 3.66 -1.13 12.99
N LEU A 27 3.57 -0.41 11.87
CA LEU A 27 3.91 -0.87 10.51
C LEU A 27 3.07 -2.01 9.95
N ARG A 28 2.03 -2.48 10.65
CA ARG A 28 1.13 -3.52 10.15
C ARG A 28 0.24 -2.99 9.02
N ALA A 29 -0.08 -3.88 8.08
CA ALA A 29 -0.95 -3.56 6.96
C ALA A 29 -2.37 -3.18 7.43
N CYS A 30 -2.91 -2.13 6.81
CA CYS A 30 -4.28 -1.66 7.01
C CYS A 30 -5.10 -1.95 5.76
N LYS A 31 -6.38 -2.32 5.92
CA LYS A 31 -7.29 -2.49 4.79
C LYS A 31 -8.23 -1.29 4.71
N VAL A 32 -8.01 -0.44 3.71
CA VAL A 32 -8.85 0.73 3.43
C VAL A 32 -9.84 0.38 2.32
N ARG A 33 -11.13 0.52 2.57
CA ARG A 33 -12.20 0.36 1.58
C ARG A 33 -12.86 1.72 1.36
N GLN A 34 -12.83 2.20 0.13
CA GLN A 34 -13.56 3.42 -0.25
C GLN A 34 -15.06 3.16 -0.17
N ARG A 35 -15.81 4.15 0.33
CA ARG A 35 -17.27 4.17 0.35
C ARG A 35 -17.73 5.46 -0.32
N GLU A 36 -18.69 5.35 -1.22
CA GLU A 36 -19.18 6.51 -1.98
C GLU A 36 -19.91 7.49 -1.05
N GLY A 37 -19.53 8.77 -1.14
CA GLY A 37 -20.12 9.85 -0.35
C GLY A 37 -19.88 9.79 1.17
N ARG A 38 -18.96 8.94 1.66
CA ARG A 38 -18.68 8.77 3.09
C ARG A 38 -17.19 8.63 3.36
N GLU A 39 -16.82 8.70 4.64
CA GLU A 39 -15.46 8.37 5.06
C GLU A 39 -15.12 6.91 4.72
N PRO A 40 -13.87 6.65 4.29
CA PRO A 40 -13.44 5.30 3.95
C PRO A 40 -13.44 4.41 5.19
N GLU A 41 -13.86 3.16 5.01
CA GLU A 41 -13.79 2.17 6.07
C GLU A 41 -12.36 1.66 6.18
N VAL A 42 -11.75 1.85 7.35
CA VAL A 42 -10.40 1.37 7.64
C VAL A 42 -10.46 0.23 8.65
N ALA A 43 -10.13 -0.98 8.19
CA ALA A 43 -9.89 -2.12 9.08
C ALA A 43 -8.40 -2.18 9.46
N ARG A 44 -8.13 -2.08 10.76
CA ARG A 44 -6.79 -2.06 11.35
C ARG A 44 -6.61 -3.30 12.22
N ALA A 45 -5.48 -3.99 12.05
CA ALA A 45 -5.16 -5.15 12.87
C ALA A 45 -4.53 -4.78 14.23
N CYS A 46 -4.10 -3.53 14.40
CA CYS A 46 -3.36 -3.04 15.57
C CYS A 46 -4.23 -2.45 16.70
N GLY A 47 -5.56 -2.52 16.58
CA GLY A 47 -6.49 -1.94 17.57
C GLY A 47 -6.67 -0.42 17.44
N GLN A 48 -7.49 0.17 18.31
CA GLN A 48 -7.81 1.61 18.29
C GLN A 48 -6.72 2.49 18.93
N ASP A 49 -5.93 1.94 19.85
CA ASP A 49 -4.83 2.65 20.54
C ASP A 49 -3.54 2.75 19.69
N CYS A 50 -3.57 2.23 18.46
CA CYS A 50 -2.43 2.20 17.56
C CYS A 50 -2.80 2.72 16.17
N GLY A 51 -1.95 3.59 15.61
CA GLY A 51 -2.04 4.04 14.23
C GLY A 51 -2.82 5.32 14.04
N HIS A 52 -2.58 6.33 14.86
CA HIS A 52 -3.21 7.65 14.67
C HIS A 52 -3.15 8.13 13.21
N GLN A 53 -2.12 7.70 12.46
CA GLN A 53 -1.99 7.94 11.03
C GLN A 53 -1.85 6.63 10.22
N ILE A 54 -2.32 6.69 8.97
CA ILE A 54 -2.15 5.62 7.98
C ILE A 54 -1.21 6.16 6.91
N ILE A 55 -0.13 5.44 6.65
CA ILE A 55 0.80 5.79 5.58
C ILE A 55 0.38 5.01 4.34
N ALA A 56 0.24 5.73 3.22
CA ALA A 56 -0.06 5.18 1.91
C ALA A 56 1.11 5.46 0.97
N PRO A 57 2.17 4.62 0.94
CA PRO A 57 3.29 4.83 0.05
C PRO A 57 2.76 4.73 -1.39
N ARG A 58 2.84 5.83 -2.13
CA ARG A 58 2.56 5.82 -3.56
C ARG A 58 3.87 6.00 -4.30
N LYS A 59 4.25 5.00 -5.09
CA LYS A 59 5.14 5.22 -6.22
C LYS A 59 4.34 6.07 -7.22
N SER A 60 4.57 7.38 -7.22
CA SER A 60 3.91 8.30 -8.13
C SER A 60 4.43 8.07 -9.54
N ILE A 61 3.73 7.21 -10.30
CA ILE A 61 3.90 7.11 -11.74
C ILE A 61 3.11 8.28 -12.30
N LEU A 62 3.80 9.36 -12.70
CA LEU A 62 3.18 10.52 -13.33
C LEU A 62 2.44 10.06 -14.59
N ALA A 63 1.12 9.98 -14.52
CA ALA A 63 0.26 9.81 -15.67
C ALA A 63 -0.05 11.21 -16.23
N GLY A 64 0.52 11.53 -17.38
CA GLY A 64 0.25 12.73 -18.16
C GLY A 64 0.60 12.49 -19.62
N GLU A 65 0.45 13.49 -20.49
CA GLU A 65 0.81 13.41 -21.92
C GLU A 65 2.32 13.21 -22.17
N GLY A 66 3.13 13.04 -21.12
CA GLY A 66 4.49 12.53 -21.23
C GLY A 66 4.45 11.09 -21.73
N GLY A 67 4.56 10.92 -23.05
CA GLY A 67 4.45 9.64 -23.75
C GLY A 67 5.34 8.55 -23.17
N LEU A 68 4.75 7.71 -22.32
CA LEU A 68 5.31 6.40 -22.01
C LEU A 68 5.37 5.61 -23.31
N ASN A 69 6.54 5.10 -23.66
CA ASN A 69 6.64 4.14 -24.76
C ASN A 69 5.81 2.88 -24.42
N ILE A 70 5.52 2.06 -25.43
CA ILE A 70 4.66 0.89 -25.26
C ILE A 70 5.21 -0.07 -24.19
N GLY A 71 6.53 -0.23 -24.10
CA GLY A 71 7.18 -1.08 -23.10
C GLY A 71 6.96 -0.60 -21.67
N ASP A 72 7.13 0.70 -21.43
CA ASP A 72 6.90 1.31 -20.12
C ASP A 72 5.42 1.25 -19.74
N ARG A 73 4.50 1.42 -20.71
CA ARG A 73 3.07 1.30 -20.46
C ARG A 73 2.66 -0.10 -20.00
N VAL A 74 3.22 -1.14 -20.62
CA VAL A 74 3.01 -2.54 -20.20
C VAL A 74 3.59 -2.77 -18.81
N THR A 75 4.79 -2.25 -18.55
CA THR A 75 5.46 -2.37 -17.24
C THR A 75 4.65 -1.71 -16.12
N VAL A 76 4.14 -0.50 -16.36
CA VAL A 76 3.27 0.22 -15.41
C VAL A 76 1.97 -0.54 -15.16
N GLN A 77 1.32 -1.08 -16.21
CA GLN A 77 0.13 -1.90 -16.05
C GLN A 77 0.41 -3.18 -15.24
N TRP A 78 1.56 -3.81 -15.46
CA TRP A 78 1.99 -4.98 -14.69
C TRP A 78 2.17 -4.62 -13.21
N TRP A 79 2.80 -3.49 -12.90
CA TRP A 79 2.93 -3.02 -11.52
C TRP A 79 1.58 -2.71 -10.88
N GLN A 80 0.65 -2.07 -11.60
CA GLN A 80 -0.70 -1.83 -11.10
C GLN A 80 -1.45 -3.14 -10.81
N LEU A 81 -1.32 -4.14 -11.68
CA LEU A 81 -1.92 -5.45 -11.50
C LEU A 81 -1.30 -6.18 -10.29
N ALA A 82 0.03 -6.20 -10.21
CA ALA A 82 0.75 -6.81 -9.10
C ALA A 82 0.42 -6.12 -7.76
N ALA A 83 0.30 -4.79 -7.73
CA ALA A 83 -0.14 -4.04 -6.57
C ALA A 83 -1.58 -4.40 -6.16
N LYS A 84 -2.48 -4.59 -7.13
CA LYS A 84 -3.87 -5.01 -6.87
C LYS A 84 -3.96 -6.42 -6.29
N ILE A 85 -3.11 -7.34 -6.75
CA ILE A 85 -3.09 -8.73 -6.28
C ILE A 85 -2.43 -8.84 -4.90
N THR A 86 -1.26 -8.22 -4.73
CA THR A 86 -0.45 -8.34 -3.52
C THR A 86 -0.86 -7.40 -2.40
N GLY A 87 -1.60 -6.34 -2.73
CA GLY A 87 -1.92 -5.25 -1.80
C GLY A 87 -0.68 -4.45 -1.38
N ARG A 88 0.43 -4.53 -2.14
CA ARG A 88 1.72 -3.90 -1.84
C ARG A 88 2.11 -2.88 -2.92
N CYS A 89 2.99 -1.96 -2.53
CA CYS A 89 3.56 -0.98 -3.44
C CYS A 89 4.78 -1.60 -4.13
N VAL A 90 4.61 -2.03 -5.39
CA VAL A 90 5.63 -2.62 -6.28
C VAL A 90 6.17 -1.56 -7.26
#